data_AF-A0A3C1JPH6-F1
#
_entry.id   AF-A0A3C1JPH6-F1
#
_cell.length_a   1.000
_cell.length_b   1.000
_cell.length_c   1.000
_cell.angle_alpha   90.00
_cell.angle_beta   90.00
_cell.angle_gamma   90.00
#
_symmetry.space_group_name_H-M   'P 1'
#
loop_
_entity.id
_entity.type
_entity.pdbx_description
1 polymer ?
#
loop_
_entity_poly.entity_id
_entity_poly.type
_entity_poly.pdbx_seq_one_letter_code
_entity_poly.pdbx_strand_id
1 'polypeptide(L)'
;MSRVTEPRDKGRHTMNLVLGTRIALYVQLALGIAQSPGVANDVPGLLHTHRTLAFIIPVLAFLAFGVRPGIPQTTVRTLARFAPLVALLVGLTNWVGFKMMGAIPVEAYWSIMIVHFVWGIAVVAFAEMAAGQASRATRGLQPGAVIDGK
;
A
#
# COMPACT_ATOMS: atom_id res chain seq x y z
N MET A 1 22.62 -37.75 3.85
CA MET A 1 22.70 -36.39 3.25
C MET A 1 21.29 -35.90 2.95
N SER A 2 20.69 -35.11 3.85
CA SER A 2 19.36 -34.52 3.65
C SER A 2 19.51 -33.25 2.82
N ARG A 3 18.95 -33.22 1.61
CA ARG A 3 18.78 -31.97 0.86
C ARG A 3 17.76 -31.15 1.63
N VAL A 4 18.22 -30.13 2.35
CA VAL A 4 17.36 -29.08 2.93
C VAL A 4 16.74 -28.30 1.77
N THR A 5 15.61 -28.80 1.26
CA THR A 5 14.80 -28.16 0.23
C THR A 5 13.96 -27.06 0.88
N GLU A 6 14.56 -25.98 1.37
CA GLU A 6 13.74 -24.82 1.77
C GLU A 6 14.39 -23.45 1.55
N PRO A 7 14.46 -23.00 0.28
CA PRO A 7 14.47 -21.55 0.01
C PRO A 7 13.37 -21.09 -0.96
N ARG A 8 12.70 -22.00 -1.68
CA ARG A 8 11.87 -21.66 -2.84
C ARG A 8 10.46 -21.14 -2.49
N ASP A 9 9.85 -21.66 -1.41
CA ASP A 9 8.47 -21.28 -1.03
C ASP A 9 8.40 -19.91 -0.35
N LYS A 10 9.39 -19.56 0.48
CA LYS A 10 9.47 -18.23 1.14
C LYS A 10 9.48 -17.08 0.12
N GLY A 11 10.15 -17.27 -1.02
CA GLY A 11 10.16 -16.31 -2.12
C GLY A 11 8.78 -16.13 -2.79
N ARG A 12 8.02 -17.21 -2.94
CA ARG A 12 6.69 -17.19 -3.56
C ARG A 12 5.64 -16.48 -2.68
N HIS A 13 5.61 -16.79 -1.38
CA HIS A 13 4.71 -16.13 -0.43
C HIS A 13 4.97 -14.62 -0.36
N THR A 14 6.23 -14.23 -0.43
CA THR A 14 6.65 -12.82 -0.49
C THR A 14 6.09 -12.10 -1.70
N MET A 15 6.25 -12.70 -2.89
CA MET A 15 5.79 -12.10 -4.13
C MET A 15 4.26 -11.99 -4.17
N ASN A 16 3.57 -13.02 -3.69
CA ASN A 16 2.11 -13.01 -3.55
C ASN A 16 1.64 -11.92 -2.58
N LEU A 17 2.35 -11.73 -1.46
CA LEU A 17 2.01 -10.69 -0.49
C LEU A 17 2.20 -9.29 -1.07
N VAL A 18 3.30 -9.04 -1.79
CA VAL A 18 3.54 -7.76 -2.48
C VAL A 18 2.46 -7.53 -3.54
N LEU A 19 2.13 -8.54 -4.35
CA LEU A 19 1.08 -8.45 -5.37
C LEU A 19 -0.29 -8.18 -4.74
N GLY A 20 -0.67 -8.94 -3.72
CA GLY A 20 -1.94 -8.77 -3.01
C GLY A 20 -2.06 -7.38 -2.37
N THR A 21 -0.97 -6.87 -1.80
CA THR A 21 -0.92 -5.50 -1.25
C THR A 21 -1.15 -4.45 -2.33
N ARG A 22 -0.53 -4.61 -3.51
CA ARG A 22 -0.72 -3.68 -4.63
C ARG A 22 -2.16 -3.69 -5.14
N ILE A 23 -2.74 -4.87 -5.34
CA ILE A 23 -4.14 -5.02 -5.75
C ILE A 23 -5.05 -4.35 -4.71
N ALA A 24 -4.86 -4.62 -3.43
CA ALA A 24 -5.63 -4.00 -2.35
C ALA A 24 -5.52 -2.46 -2.38
N LEU A 25 -4.33 -1.91 -2.62
CA LEU A 25 -4.13 -0.46 -2.74
C LEU A 25 -4.88 0.16 -3.93
N TYR A 26 -4.85 -0.48 -5.11
CA TYR A 26 -5.64 0.01 -6.26
C TYR A 26 -7.14 -0.08 -6.01
N VAL A 27 -7.61 -1.19 -5.43
CA VAL A 27 -9.02 -1.34 -5.04
C VAL A 27 -9.41 -0.26 -4.04
N GLN A 28 -8.58 0.02 -3.04
CA GLN A 28 -8.83 1.07 -2.05
C GLN A 28 -8.93 2.45 -2.70
N LEU A 29 -8.05 2.76 -3.64
CA LEU A 29 -8.08 4.02 -4.38
C LEU A 29 -9.36 4.12 -5.23
N ALA A 30 -9.71 3.07 -5.96
CA ALA A 30 -10.94 3.03 -6.76
C ALA A 30 -12.20 3.18 -5.88
N LEU A 31 -12.24 2.51 -4.72
CA LEU A 31 -13.31 2.67 -3.75
C LEU A 31 -13.37 4.10 -3.20
N GLY A 32 -12.23 4.75 -2.94
CA GLY A 32 -12.17 6.15 -2.50
C GLY A 32 -12.72 7.13 -3.56
N ILE A 33 -12.37 6.91 -4.83
CA ILE A 33 -12.92 7.68 -5.96
C ILE A 33 -14.44 7.48 -6.07
N ALA A 34 -14.91 6.24 -5.98
CA ALA A 34 -16.34 5.92 -6.04
C ALA A 34 -17.14 6.56 -4.90
N GLN A 35 -16.49 6.81 -3.76
CA GLN A 35 -17.04 7.48 -2.58
C GLN A 35 -16.84 9.01 -2.60
N SER A 36 -16.35 9.58 -3.71
CA SER A 36 -16.24 11.01 -3.90
C SER A 36 -17.57 11.63 -4.37
N PRO A 37 -17.95 12.83 -3.86
CA PRO A 37 -19.15 13.56 -4.28
C PRO A 37 -19.34 13.57 -5.80
N GLY A 38 -20.50 13.10 -6.27
CA GLY A 38 -20.88 13.10 -7.68
C GLY A 38 -20.48 11.86 -8.51
N VAL A 39 -19.91 10.81 -7.91
CA VAL A 39 -19.52 9.58 -8.64
C VAL A 39 -20.50 8.41 -8.39
N ALA A 40 -20.38 7.73 -7.25
CA ALA A 40 -21.17 6.52 -6.93
C ALA A 40 -21.37 6.36 -5.42
N ASN A 41 -21.60 7.48 -4.72
CA ASN A 41 -21.65 7.54 -3.26
C ASN A 41 -22.79 6.75 -2.63
N ASP A 42 -23.82 6.43 -3.42
CA ASP A 42 -25.06 5.86 -2.92
C ASP A 42 -25.11 4.33 -3.05
N VAL A 43 -24.04 3.69 -3.54
CA VAL A 43 -24.00 2.22 -3.65
C VAL A 43 -23.85 1.60 -2.25
N PRO A 44 -24.81 0.79 -1.78
CA PRO A 44 -24.77 0.20 -0.46
C PRO A 44 -23.53 -0.68 -0.28
N GLY A 45 -22.86 -0.54 0.86
CA GLY A 45 -21.71 -1.37 1.24
C GLY A 45 -20.35 -0.92 0.71
N LEU A 46 -20.26 -0.08 -0.33
CA LEU A 46 -18.95 0.40 -0.82
C LEU A 46 -18.17 1.17 0.24
N LEU A 47 -18.85 2.04 0.99
CA LEU A 47 -18.25 2.80 2.09
C LEU A 47 -17.72 1.87 3.19
N HIS A 48 -18.46 0.82 3.52
CA HIS A 48 -18.06 -0.15 4.52
C HIS A 48 -16.83 -0.93 4.05
N THR A 49 -16.84 -1.42 2.80
CA THR A 49 -15.69 -2.10 2.20
C THR A 49 -14.45 -1.21 2.14
N HIS A 50 -14.59 0.06 1.72
CA HIS A 50 -13.50 1.03 1.69
C HIS A 50 -12.88 1.21 3.08
N ARG A 51 -13.70 1.34 4.13
CA ARG A 51 -13.22 1.49 5.50
C ARG A 51 -12.54 0.23 6.01
N THR A 52 -13.16 -0.94 5.83
CA THR A 52 -12.60 -2.23 6.26
C THR A 52 -11.25 -2.48 5.60
N LEU A 53 -11.15 -2.25 4.29
CA LEU A 53 -9.92 -2.42 3.55
C LEU A 53 -8.83 -1.40 3.96
N ALA A 54 -9.22 -0.17 4.35
CA ALA A 54 -8.30 0.84 4.89
C ALA A 54 -7.55 0.37 6.14
N PHE A 55 -8.15 -0.50 6.96
CA PHE A 55 -7.48 -1.10 8.14
C PHE A 55 -6.58 -2.27 7.77
N ILE A 56 -6.96 -3.05 6.76
CA ILE A 56 -6.20 -4.23 6.32
C ILE A 56 -4.92 -3.82 5.61
N ILE A 57 -4.96 -2.78 4.78
CA ILE A 57 -3.84 -2.35 3.94
C ILE A 57 -2.57 -2.00 4.73
N PRO A 58 -2.60 -1.22 5.82
CA PRO A 58 -1.41 -0.95 6.62
C PRO A 58 -0.71 -2.22 7.12
N VAL A 59 -1.49 -3.24 7.53
CA VAL A 59 -0.95 -4.54 7.94
C VAL A 59 -0.29 -5.24 6.76
N LEU A 60 -0.97 -5.31 5.62
CA LEU A 60 -0.42 -5.92 4.41
C LEU A 60 0.87 -5.23 3.96
N ALA A 61 0.88 -3.90 3.92
CA ALA A 61 2.03 -3.10 3.53
C ALA A 61 3.20 -3.26 4.50
N PHE A 62 2.93 -3.31 5.81
CA PHE A 62 3.95 -3.54 6.83
C PHE A 62 4.68 -4.87 6.63
N LEU A 63 3.92 -5.93 6.29
CA LEU A 63 4.44 -7.27 6.04
C LEU A 63 5.09 -7.39 4.65
N ALA A 64 4.48 -6.81 3.61
CA ALA A 64 4.95 -6.87 2.23
C ALA A 64 6.31 -6.17 2.05
N PHE A 65 6.42 -4.95 2.57
CA PHE A 65 7.57 -4.07 2.39
C PHE A 65 8.55 -4.08 3.57
N GLY A 66 8.40 -5.02 4.51
CA GLY A 66 9.34 -5.22 5.61
C GLY A 66 10.78 -5.56 5.19
N VAL A 67 11.64 -5.67 6.20
CA VAL A 67 13.07 -6.05 6.07
C VAL A 67 13.18 -7.48 5.57
N ARG A 68 13.96 -7.70 4.52
CA ARG A 68 14.15 -9.01 3.87
C ARG A 68 15.60 -9.18 3.42
N PRO A 69 16.20 -10.37 3.59
CA PRO A 69 17.53 -10.66 3.05
C PRO A 69 17.60 -10.44 1.53
N GLY A 70 18.66 -9.81 1.04
CA GLY A 70 18.88 -9.57 -0.39
C GLY A 70 18.03 -8.47 -1.03
N ILE A 71 17.14 -7.81 -0.29
CA ILE A 71 16.35 -6.67 -0.80
C ILE A 71 16.72 -5.41 0.00
N PRO A 72 17.35 -4.40 -0.63
CA PRO A 72 17.71 -3.15 0.03
C PRO A 72 16.50 -2.46 0.67
N GLN A 73 16.69 -1.94 1.88
CA GLN A 73 15.72 -1.09 2.58
C GLN A 73 15.94 0.37 2.19
N THR A 74 15.43 0.74 1.03
CA THR A 74 15.47 2.13 0.54
C THR A 74 14.43 2.99 1.25
N THR A 75 14.59 4.31 1.18
CA THR A 75 13.57 5.27 1.65
C THR A 75 12.21 4.99 1.02
N VAL A 76 12.16 4.68 -0.28
CA VAL A 76 10.93 4.33 -1.00
C VAL A 76 10.25 3.10 -0.40
N ARG A 77 11.02 2.07 -0.03
CA ARG A 77 10.48 0.86 0.59
C ARG A 77 9.95 1.12 2.00
N THR A 78 10.64 1.96 2.77
CA THR A 78 10.15 2.44 4.07
C THR A 78 8.84 3.23 3.92
N LEU A 79 8.76 4.12 2.92
CA LEU A 79 7.54 4.86 2.61
C LEU A 79 6.40 3.92 2.19
N ALA A 80 6.66 2.95 1.31
CA ALA A 80 5.67 1.95 0.91
C ALA A 80 5.15 1.13 2.11
N ARG A 81 5.97 0.95 3.15
CA ARG A 81 5.63 0.22 4.36
C ARG A 81 4.72 1.02 5.31
N PHE A 82 4.97 2.31 5.49
CA PHE A 82 4.33 3.12 6.53
C PHE A 82 3.37 4.20 6.03
N ALA A 83 3.51 4.67 4.79
CA ALA A 83 2.62 5.69 4.22
C ALA A 83 1.13 5.28 4.20
N PRO A 84 0.74 4.00 4.01
CA PRO A 84 -0.66 3.61 4.14
C PRO A 84 -1.25 3.83 5.54
N LEU A 85 -0.43 3.74 6.60
CA LEU A 85 -0.88 4.05 7.96
C LEU A 85 -1.23 5.53 8.09
N VAL A 86 -0.41 6.40 7.50
CA VAL A 86 -0.70 7.85 7.45
C VAL A 86 -1.99 8.12 6.68
N ALA A 87 -2.22 7.43 5.56
CA ALA A 87 -3.47 7.54 4.81
C ALA A 87 -4.69 7.18 5.69
N LEU A 88 -4.61 6.06 6.41
CA LEU A 88 -5.66 5.63 7.35
C LEU A 88 -5.89 6.69 8.44
N LEU A 89 -4.84 7.19 9.08
CA LEU A 89 -4.96 8.18 10.16
C LEU A 89 -5.63 9.46 9.66
N VAL A 90 -5.23 9.98 8.50
CA VAL A 90 -5.87 11.16 7.89
C VAL A 90 -7.36 10.89 7.59
N GLY A 91 -7.68 9.71 7.04
CA GLY A 91 -9.07 9.32 6.77
C GLY A 91 -9.92 9.22 8.05
N LEU A 92 -9.35 8.70 9.14
CA LEU A 92 -10.00 8.61 10.44
C LEU A 92 -10.21 9.99 11.08
N THR A 93 -9.21 10.88 11.01
CA THR A 93 -9.36 12.27 11.47
C THR A 93 -10.51 12.96 10.74
N ASN A 94 -10.60 12.76 9.41
CA ASN A 94 -11.70 13.34 8.64
C ASN A 94 -13.06 12.74 9.04
N TRP A 95 -13.14 11.41 9.19
CA TRP A 95 -14.39 10.75 9.56
C TRP A 95 -14.86 11.12 10.96
N VAL A 96 -14.00 11.02 11.98
CA VAL A 96 -14.37 11.29 13.37
C VAL A 96 -14.54 12.79 13.60
N GLY A 97 -13.59 13.60 13.14
CA GLY A 97 -13.59 15.04 13.36
C GLY A 97 -14.75 15.77 12.68
N PHE A 98 -15.01 15.46 11.41
CA PHE A 98 -16.08 16.12 10.66
C PHE A 98 -17.44 15.41 10.86
N LYS A 99 -17.52 14.10 10.60
CA LYS A 99 -18.84 13.41 10.54
C LYS A 99 -19.40 13.04 11.91
N MET A 100 -18.57 12.75 12.91
CA MET A 100 -19.06 12.34 14.23
C MET A 100 -19.10 13.49 15.24
N MET A 101 -18.08 14.33 15.25
CA MET A 101 -17.94 15.39 16.25
C MET A 101 -18.34 16.78 15.76
N GLY A 102 -18.44 17.01 14.44
CA GLY A 102 -18.69 18.34 13.87
C GLY A 102 -17.60 19.38 14.23
N ALA A 103 -16.43 18.93 14.66
CA ALA A 103 -15.36 19.78 15.20
C ALA A 103 -14.47 20.39 14.10
N ILE A 104 -14.56 19.86 12.88
CA ILE A 104 -13.80 20.35 11.71
C ILE A 104 -14.74 21.23 10.87
N PRO A 105 -14.36 22.48 10.56
CA PRO A 105 -15.15 23.33 9.67
C PRO A 105 -15.16 22.77 8.23
N VAL A 106 -16.19 23.10 7.45
CA VAL A 106 -16.42 22.53 6.11
C VAL A 106 -15.26 22.80 5.16
N GLU A 107 -14.63 23.98 5.25
CA GLU A 107 -13.49 24.38 4.41
C GLU A 107 -12.26 23.51 4.70
N ALA A 108 -12.03 23.19 5.98
CA ALA A 108 -10.96 22.31 6.41
C ALA A 108 -11.24 20.85 6.03
N TYR A 109 -12.50 20.41 6.05
CA TYR A 109 -12.91 19.08 5.58
C TYR A 109 -12.49 18.84 4.13
N TRP A 110 -12.77 19.78 3.22
CA TRP A 110 -12.39 19.64 1.81
C TRP A 110 -10.87 19.58 1.62
N SER A 111 -10.15 20.44 2.34
CA SER A 111 -8.68 20.46 2.31
C SER A 111 -8.08 19.14 2.78
N ILE A 112 -8.57 18.59 3.89
CA ILE A 112 -8.15 17.29 4.43
C ILE A 112 -8.49 16.17 3.44
N MET A 113 -9.67 16.21 2.82
CA MET A 113 -10.09 15.21 1.83
C MET A 113 -9.18 15.21 0.59
N ILE A 114 -8.80 16.39 0.08
CA ILE A 114 -7.86 16.52 -1.05
C ILE A 114 -6.49 15.96 -0.65
N VAL A 115 -5.98 16.32 0.53
CA VAL A 115 -4.71 15.79 1.04
C VAL A 115 -4.76 14.27 1.17
N HIS A 116 -5.85 13.72 1.71
CA HIS A 116 -6.06 12.28 1.82
C HIS A 116 -6.02 11.59 0.45
N PHE A 117 -6.65 12.19 -0.55
CA PHE A 117 -6.71 11.65 -1.91
C PHE A 117 -5.33 11.65 -2.60
N VAL A 118 -4.64 12.80 -2.57
CA VAL A 118 -3.27 12.95 -3.11
C VAL A 118 -2.32 11.98 -2.41
N TRP A 119 -2.45 11.85 -1.09
CA TRP A 119 -1.67 10.90 -0.32
C TRP A 119 -1.96 9.45 -0.71
N GLY A 120 -3.23 9.10 -0.95
CA GLY A 120 -3.62 7.79 -1.47
C GLY A 120 -2.93 7.42 -2.79
N ILE A 121 -2.84 8.37 -3.72
CA ILE A 121 -2.09 8.18 -4.99
C ILE A 121 -0.60 7.99 -4.71
N ALA A 122 -0.01 8.83 -3.85
CA ALA A 122 1.40 8.72 -3.49
C ALA A 122 1.74 7.35 -2.86
N VAL A 123 0.86 6.82 -2.00
CA VAL A 123 1.02 5.49 -1.41
C VAL A 123 1.09 4.40 -2.48
N VAL A 124 0.21 4.43 -3.48
CA VAL A 124 0.26 3.50 -4.62
C VAL A 124 1.59 3.62 -5.35
N ALA A 125 2.04 4.85 -5.64
CA ALA A 125 3.30 5.08 -6.32
C ALA A 125 4.51 4.53 -5.53
N PHE A 126 4.56 4.73 -4.21
CA PHE A 126 5.61 4.16 -3.36
C PHE A 126 5.61 2.63 -3.41
N ALA A 127 4.43 2.00 -3.33
CA ALA A 127 4.29 0.54 -3.41
C ALA A 127 4.78 -0.01 -4.76
N GLU A 128 4.44 0.64 -5.87
CA GLU A 128 4.90 0.25 -7.21
C GLU A 128 6.41 0.38 -7.36
N MET A 129 6.98 1.52 -6.94
CA MET A 129 8.42 1.73 -6.98
C MET A 129 9.17 0.72 -6.11
N ALA A 130 8.68 0.45 -4.89
CA ALA A 130 9.26 -0.54 -3.99
C ALA A 130 9.16 -1.97 -4.54
N ALA A 131 8.05 -2.33 -5.18
CA ALA A 131 7.88 -3.61 -5.85
C ALA A 131 8.84 -3.77 -7.04
N GLY A 132 9.02 -2.70 -7.84
CA GLY A 132 9.99 -2.67 -8.94
C GLY A 132 11.43 -2.84 -8.46
N GLN A 133 11.81 -2.16 -7.36
CA GLN A 133 13.13 -2.33 -6.73
C GLN A 133 13.34 -3.78 -6.25
N ALA A 134 12.34 -4.38 -5.60
CA ALA A 134 12.41 -5.77 -5.15
C ALA A 134 12.55 -6.76 -6.32
N SER A 135 11.81 -6.55 -7.42
CA SER A 135 11.90 -7.42 -8.60
C SER A 135 13.27 -7.34 -9.28
N ARG A 136 13.89 -6.15 -9.35
CA ARG A 136 15.24 -5.99 -9.90
C ARG A 136 16.29 -6.66 -9.00
N ALA A 137 16.19 -6.47 -7.68
CA ALA A 137 17.09 -7.09 -6.73
C ALA A 137 17.05 -8.63 -6.81
N THR A 138 15.86 -9.23 -6.92
CA THR A 138 15.74 -10.70 -7.03
C THR A 138 16.23 -11.25 -8.37
N ARG A 139 16.14 -10.49 -9.46
CA ARG A 139 16.72 -10.88 -10.76
C ARG A 139 18.26 -10.82 -10.74
N GLY A 140 18.85 -9.81 -10.11
CA GLY A 140 20.31 -9.68 -9.97
C GLY A 140 20.95 -10.73 -9.06
N LEU A 141 20.17 -11.42 -8.23
CA LEU A 141 20.62 -12.48 -7.33
C LEU A 141 20.50 -13.90 -7.94
N GLN A 142 20.04 -14.06 -9.18
CA GLN A 142 19.95 -15.38 -9.80
C GLN A 142 21.35 -15.92 -10.15
N PRO A 143 21.71 -17.16 -9.74
CA PRO A 143 22.97 -17.78 -10.12
C PRO A 143 23.01 -17.94 -11.64
N GLY A 144 23.91 -17.21 -12.31
CA GLY A 144 24.02 -17.18 -13.77
C GLY A 144 23.71 -15.84 -14.42
N ALA A 145 23.41 -14.78 -13.65
CA ALA A 145 23.51 -13.41 -14.15
C ALA A 145 24.99 -13.09 -14.44
N VAL A 146 25.45 -13.48 -15.63
CA VAL A 146 26.73 -13.04 -16.18
C VAL A 146 26.71 -11.52 -16.18
N ILE A 147 27.57 -10.91 -15.35
CA ILE A 147 27.93 -9.50 -15.51
C ILE A 147 28.85 -9.47 -16.72
N ASP A 148 28.25 -9.48 -17.92
CA ASP A 148 28.98 -9.12 -19.12
C ASP A 148 29.05 -7.60 -19.16
N GLY A 149 30.26 -7.08 -18.95
CA GLY A 149 30.57 -5.67 -19.17
C GLY A 149 30.99 -4.90 -17.92
N LYS A 150 32.16 -5.22 -17.37
CA LYS A 150 33.38 -4.39 -17.43
C LYS A 150 34.51 -5.04 -16.65
#